data_AF-A0A1T4LQ52-F1
#
_entry.id   AF-A0A1T4LQ52-F1
#
_cell.length_a   1.000
_cell.length_b   1.000
_cell.length_c   1.000
_cell.angle_alpha   90.00
_cell.angle_beta   90.00
_cell.angle_gamma   90.00
#
_symmetry.space_group_name_H-M   'P 1'
#
loop_
_entity.id
_entity.type
_entity.pdbx_description
1 polymer ?
#
loop_
_entity_poly.entity_id
_entity_poly.type
_entity_poly.pdbx_seq_one_letter_code
_entity_poly.pdbx_strand_id
1 'polypeptide(L)'
;MGIGKRIKEAREIKGLTQVQLAKLIGVTPSAITNYESDTSHPKEQILYDLMKHLNVDANFLFQDAIDFKRESFTAAEIEQIHKFRSLDDYGKTAVNSMLEHEYRRVTSTSGQFFTREDAYQYLTSTQIFAMGGFDPEQMNSDELIELANELYTVKNK
;
A
#
# COMPACT_ATOMS: atom_id res chain seq x y z
N MET A 1 4.88 -23.15 13.52
CA MET A 1 4.67 -22.30 12.34
C MET A 1 6.01 -21.68 12.05
N GLY A 2 6.59 -21.98 10.90
CA GLY A 2 7.93 -21.54 10.55
C GLY A 2 8.05 -21.30 9.06
N ILE A 3 9.17 -20.70 8.66
CA ILE A 3 9.45 -20.30 7.28
C ILE A 3 10.16 -21.41 6.48
N GLY A 4 10.46 -22.54 7.11
CA GLY A 4 11.29 -23.60 6.55
C GLY A 4 10.78 -24.18 5.24
N LYS A 5 9.47 -24.42 5.15
CA LYS A 5 8.83 -24.88 3.91
C LYS A 5 9.05 -23.90 2.75
N ARG A 6 9.02 -22.59 3.01
CA ARG A 6 9.21 -21.54 2.00
C ARG A 6 10.67 -21.35 1.62
N ILE A 7 11.59 -21.51 2.57
CA ILE A 7 13.03 -21.59 2.26
C ILE A 7 13.29 -22.75 1.29
N LYS A 8 12.73 -23.93 1.58
CA LYS A 8 12.87 -25.12 0.74
C LYS A 8 12.30 -24.90 -0.66
N GLU A 9 11.09 -24.37 -0.75
CA GLU A 9 10.43 -24.06 -2.02
C GLU A 9 11.25 -23.08 -2.87
N ALA A 10 11.69 -21.96 -2.30
CA ALA A 10 12.51 -20.99 -3.03
C ALA A 10 13.86 -21.57 -3.48
N ARG A 11 14.47 -22.42 -2.65
CA ARG A 11 15.70 -23.15 -3.01
C ARG A 11 15.47 -24.05 -4.23
N GLU A 12 14.37 -24.80 -4.24
CA GLU A 12 14.02 -25.73 -5.31
C GLU A 12 13.66 -25.02 -6.61
N ILE A 13 12.96 -23.88 -6.55
CA ILE A 13 12.69 -23.01 -7.71
C ILE A 13 13.99 -22.52 -8.36
N LYS A 14 15.01 -22.22 -7.54
CA LYS A 14 16.35 -21.87 -8.04
C LYS A 14 17.19 -23.07 -8.50
N GLY A 15 16.69 -24.30 -8.38
CA GLY A 15 17.43 -25.51 -8.74
C GLY A 15 18.66 -25.77 -7.86
N LEU A 16 18.68 -25.24 -6.63
CA LEU A 16 19.81 -25.38 -5.72
C LEU A 16 19.65 -26.61 -4.82
N THR A 17 20.73 -27.30 -4.52
CA THR A 17 20.81 -28.27 -3.42
C THR A 17 21.01 -27.55 -2.08
N GLN A 18 20.69 -28.21 -0.96
CA GLN A 18 20.94 -27.66 0.39
C GLN A 18 22.42 -27.31 0.60
N VAL A 19 23.34 -28.13 0.08
CA VAL A 19 24.79 -27.90 0.16
C VAL A 19 25.20 -26.66 -0.63
N GLN A 20 24.65 -26.46 -1.83
CA GLN A 20 24.93 -25.26 -2.64
C GLN A 20 24.40 -24.00 -1.97
N LEU A 21 23.18 -24.04 -1.43
CA LEU A 21 22.61 -22.91 -0.70
C LEU A 21 23.43 -22.56 0.54
N ALA A 22 23.85 -23.58 1.31
CA ALA A 22 24.70 -23.40 2.47
C ALA A 22 26.03 -22.71 2.12
N LYS A 23 26.66 -23.12 1.02
CA LYS A 23 27.89 -22.50 0.51
C LYS A 23 27.69 -21.04 0.09
N LEU A 24 26.55 -20.71 -0.54
CA LEU A 24 26.23 -19.34 -0.96
C LEU A 24 26.04 -18.40 0.24
N ILE A 25 25.37 -18.88 1.28
CA ILE A 25 25.04 -18.11 2.49
C ILE A 25 26.21 -18.08 3.49
N GLY A 26 27.15 -19.03 3.40
CA GLY A 26 28.26 -19.15 4.35
C GLY A 26 27.87 -19.86 5.65
N VAL A 27 26.97 -20.84 5.57
CA VAL A 27 26.55 -21.69 6.70
C VAL A 27 26.83 -23.17 6.43
N THR A 28 26.64 -24.02 7.43
CA THR A 28 26.78 -25.48 7.25
C THR A 28 25.56 -26.05 6.51
N PRO A 29 25.71 -27.14 5.74
CA PRO A 29 24.56 -27.82 5.12
C PRO A 29 23.50 -28.24 6.13
N SER A 30 23.92 -28.70 7.32
CA SER A 30 23.03 -29.04 8.43
C SER A 30 22.19 -27.86 8.92
N ALA A 31 22.75 -26.64 8.92
CA ALA A 31 21.98 -25.44 9.26
C ALA A 31 20.82 -25.22 8.27
N ILE A 32 21.05 -25.36 6.96
CA ILE A 32 19.99 -25.27 5.94
C ILE A 32 18.93 -26.34 6.15
N THR A 33 19.34 -27.60 6.39
CA THR A 33 18.40 -28.69 6.69
C THR A 33 17.54 -28.35 7.91
N ASN A 34 18.15 -27.85 8.99
CA ASN A 34 17.44 -27.47 10.21
C ASN A 34 16.49 -26.29 10.00
N TYR A 35 16.85 -25.32 9.16
CA TYR A 35 15.97 -24.21 8.80
C TYR A 35 14.78 -24.72 7.99
N GLU A 36 15.00 -25.58 6.99
CA GLU A 36 13.94 -26.12 6.13
C GLU A 36 12.95 -27.03 6.88
N SER A 37 13.39 -27.67 7.97
CA SER A 37 12.56 -28.50 8.85
C SER A 37 12.01 -27.76 10.07
N ASP A 38 12.20 -26.44 10.17
CA ASP A 38 11.83 -25.61 11.33
C ASP A 38 12.45 -26.07 12.67
N THR A 39 13.51 -26.87 12.63
CA THR A 39 14.25 -27.34 13.84
C THR A 39 14.99 -26.18 14.50
N SER A 40 15.51 -25.25 13.69
CA SER A 40 16.10 -24.01 14.17
C SER A 40 15.68 -22.85 13.27
N HIS A 41 15.78 -21.63 13.80
CA HIS A 41 15.43 -20.43 13.06
C HIS A 41 16.70 -19.67 12.64
N PRO A 42 16.78 -19.22 11.38
CA PRO A 42 17.90 -18.41 10.92
C PRO A 42 17.94 -17.08 11.69
N LYS A 43 19.13 -16.66 12.10
CA LYS A 43 19.34 -15.30 12.65
C LYS A 43 19.10 -14.26 11.57
N GLU A 44 18.85 -13.03 11.98
CA GLU A 44 18.57 -11.90 11.10
C GLU A 44 19.55 -11.77 9.92
N GLN A 45 20.86 -11.83 10.19
CA GLN A 45 21.87 -11.79 9.13
C GLN A 45 21.71 -12.89 8.08
N ILE A 46 21.44 -14.12 8.53
CA ILE A 46 21.22 -15.28 7.65
C ILE A 46 19.90 -15.14 6.88
N LEU A 47 18.89 -14.51 7.49
CA LEU A 47 17.62 -14.24 6.83
C LEU A 47 17.81 -13.26 5.66
N TYR A 48 18.64 -12.22 5.83
CA TYR A 48 18.99 -11.32 4.73
C TYR A 48 19.71 -12.03 3.59
N ASP A 49 20.66 -12.90 3.93
CA ASP A 49 21.39 -13.68 2.93
C ASP A 49 20.48 -14.68 2.22
N LEU A 50 19.55 -15.32 2.94
CA LEU A 50 18.50 -16.16 2.35
C LEU A 50 17.66 -15.37 1.34
N MET A 51 17.09 -14.24 1.72
CA MET A 51 16.26 -13.41 0.84
C MET A 51 17.04 -12.97 -0.42
N LYS A 52 18.28 -12.50 -0.23
CA LYS A 52 19.16 -12.08 -1.33
C LYS A 52 19.50 -13.23 -2.28
N HIS A 53 19.99 -14.35 -1.75
CA HIS A 53 20.47 -15.46 -2.58
C HIS A 53 19.34 -16.32 -3.16
N LEU A 54 18.17 -16.34 -2.52
CA LEU A 54 16.96 -16.98 -3.05
C LEU A 54 16.11 -16.04 -3.91
N ASN A 55 16.44 -14.74 -3.94
CA ASN A 55 15.68 -13.71 -4.68
C ASN A 55 14.19 -13.71 -4.32
N VAL A 56 13.91 -13.72 -3.02
CA VAL A 56 12.57 -13.66 -2.43
C VAL A 56 12.53 -12.55 -1.41
N ASP A 57 11.32 -12.05 -1.11
CA ASP A 57 11.11 -11.05 -0.07
C ASP A 57 10.57 -11.68 1.22
N ALA A 58 10.42 -10.86 2.26
CA ALA A 58 9.83 -11.27 3.52
C ALA A 58 8.37 -11.73 3.33
N ASN A 59 7.63 -11.12 2.40
CA ASN A 59 6.25 -11.50 2.13
C ASN A 59 6.13 -12.96 1.68
N PHE A 60 7.07 -13.45 0.87
CA PHE A 60 7.14 -14.84 0.45
C PHE A 60 7.55 -15.76 1.60
N LEU A 61 8.59 -15.42 2.37
CA LEU A 61 9.08 -16.28 3.45
C LEU A 61 8.05 -16.45 4.57
N PHE A 62 7.37 -15.37 4.95
CA PHE A 62 6.44 -15.34 6.09
C PHE A 62 4.97 -15.48 5.69
N GLN A 63 4.66 -15.81 4.42
CA GLN A 63 3.28 -15.90 3.93
C GLN A 63 2.39 -16.88 4.71
N ASP A 64 2.96 -17.93 5.28
CA ASP A 64 2.22 -18.93 6.07
C ASP A 64 2.22 -18.61 7.57
N ALA A 65 3.08 -17.68 8.00
CA ALA A 65 3.27 -17.32 9.40
C ALA A 65 2.39 -16.15 9.82
N ILE A 66 1.99 -15.31 8.86
CA ILE A 66 1.22 -14.09 9.12
C ILE A 66 -0.04 -14.14 8.25
N ASP A 67 -1.20 -14.16 8.91
CA ASP A 67 -2.49 -14.00 8.25
C ASP A 67 -2.69 -12.52 7.90
N PHE A 68 -1.95 -12.05 6.90
CA PHE A 68 -2.27 -10.79 6.27
C PHE A 68 -3.51 -11.00 5.41
N LYS A 69 -4.60 -10.29 5.73
CA LYS A 69 -5.60 -9.93 4.72
C LYS A 69 -4.90 -9.07 3.67
N ARG A 70 -4.19 -9.70 2.75
CA ARG A 70 -3.71 -9.02 1.55
C ARG A 70 -4.95 -8.66 0.76
N GLU A 71 -5.15 -7.38 0.51
CA GLU A 71 -6.02 -6.99 -0.60
C GLU A 71 -5.43 -7.66 -1.84
N SER A 72 -6.15 -8.66 -2.35
CA SER A 72 -5.72 -9.38 -3.53
C SER A 72 -6.04 -8.50 -4.73
N PHE A 73 -5.02 -7.98 -5.39
CA PHE A 73 -5.21 -7.33 -6.68
C PHE A 73 -5.66 -8.36 -7.71
N THR A 74 -6.67 -7.99 -8.50
CA THR A 74 -7.07 -8.70 -9.70
C THR A 74 -5.96 -8.66 -10.75
N ALA A 75 -5.97 -9.61 -11.69
CA ALA A 75 -5.02 -9.60 -12.81
C ALA A 75 -5.09 -8.29 -13.63
N ALA A 76 -6.28 -7.71 -13.74
CA ALA A 76 -6.48 -6.44 -14.41
C ALA A 76 -5.78 -5.29 -13.67
N GLU A 77 -5.91 -5.20 -12.34
CA GLU A 77 -5.23 -4.17 -11.53
C GLU A 77 -3.70 -4.31 -11.60
N ILE A 78 -3.19 -5.54 -11.57
CA ILE A 78 -1.76 -5.82 -11.76
C ILE A 78 -1.29 -5.32 -13.14
N GLU A 79 -2.06 -5.59 -14.20
CA GLU A 79 -1.76 -5.11 -15.55
C GLU A 79 -1.73 -3.57 -15.63
N GLN A 80 -2.64 -2.88 -14.94
CA GLN A 80 -2.62 -1.41 -14.86
C GLN A 80 -1.33 -0.90 -14.22
N ILE A 81 -0.87 -1.51 -13.13
CA ILE A 81 0.40 -1.14 -12.47
C ILE A 81 1.59 -1.33 -13.41
N HIS A 82 1.62 -2.43 -14.18
CA HIS A 82 2.68 -2.66 -15.16
C HIS A 82 2.70 -1.60 -16.26
N LYS A 83 1.52 -1.27 -16.83
CA LYS A 83 1.39 -0.18 -17.83
C LYS A 83 1.88 1.14 -17.26
N PHE A 84 1.43 1.53 -16.07
CA PHE A 84 1.83 2.77 -15.41
C PHE A 84 3.35 2.86 -15.19
N ARG A 85 3.99 1.77 -14.76
CA ARG A 85 5.46 1.73 -14.56
C ARG A 85 6.26 1.94 -15.85
N SER A 86 5.68 1.58 -17.00
CA SER A 86 6.32 1.75 -18.31
C SER A 86 6.21 3.15 -18.91
N LEU A 87 5.38 4.04 -18.31
CA LEU A 87 5.20 5.41 -18.77
C LEU A 87 6.41 6.30 -18.43
N ASP A 88 6.58 7.36 -19.23
CA ASP A 88 7.49 8.47 -18.94
C ASP A 88 6.91 9.43 -17.88
N ASP A 89 7.66 10.45 -17.49
CA ASP A 89 7.27 11.37 -16.42
C ASP A 89 6.01 12.17 -16.77
N TYR A 90 5.88 12.57 -18.04
CA TYR A 90 4.68 13.26 -18.52
C TYR A 90 3.45 12.35 -18.44
N GLY A 91 3.54 11.12 -18.94
CA GLY A 91 2.46 10.15 -18.91
C GLY A 91 2.03 9.78 -17.48
N LYS A 92 2.99 9.59 -16.58
CA LYS A 92 2.70 9.38 -15.14
C LYS A 92 1.97 10.57 -14.53
N THR A 93 2.41 11.79 -14.84
CA THR A 93 1.77 13.02 -14.35
C THR A 93 0.32 13.09 -14.81
N ALA A 94 0.05 12.85 -16.09
CA ALA A 94 -1.31 12.88 -16.64
C ALA A 94 -2.23 11.83 -15.99
N VAL A 95 -1.76 10.59 -15.84
CA VAL A 95 -2.55 9.53 -15.19
C VAL A 95 -2.83 9.87 -13.73
N ASN A 96 -1.83 10.35 -12.99
CA ASN A 96 -1.99 10.73 -11.58
C ASN A 96 -2.98 11.89 -11.42
N SER A 97 -2.93 12.90 -12.29
CA SER A 97 -3.89 14.01 -12.26
C SER A 97 -5.32 13.53 -12.48
N MET A 98 -5.54 12.60 -13.42
CA MET A 98 -6.86 12.04 -13.65
C MET A 98 -7.31 11.17 -12.47
N LEU A 99 -6.45 10.29 -11.95
CA LEU A 99 -6.76 9.45 -10.79
C LEU A 99 -7.17 10.31 -9.59
N GLU A 100 -6.42 11.37 -9.31
CA GLU A 100 -6.69 12.30 -8.23
C GLU A 100 -8.03 13.05 -8.44
N HIS A 101 -8.31 13.49 -9.67
CA HIS A 101 -9.58 14.11 -10.01
C HIS A 101 -10.77 13.16 -9.74
N GLU A 102 -10.67 11.92 -10.20
CA GLU A 102 -11.72 10.91 -10.02
C GLU A 102 -11.87 10.52 -8.55
N TYR A 103 -10.75 10.35 -7.85
CA TYR A 103 -10.71 10.06 -6.42
C TYR A 103 -11.41 11.15 -5.62
N ARG A 104 -11.07 12.42 -5.86
CA ARG A 104 -11.75 13.57 -5.23
C ARG A 104 -13.23 13.60 -5.58
N ARG A 105 -13.59 13.43 -6.85
CA ARG A 105 -15.01 13.44 -7.25
C ARG A 105 -15.82 12.40 -6.48
N VAL A 106 -15.30 11.17 -6.34
CA VAL A 106 -16.00 10.09 -5.64
C VAL A 106 -16.00 10.32 -4.13
N THR A 107 -14.87 10.70 -3.53
CA THR A 107 -14.76 10.89 -2.08
C THR A 107 -15.50 12.14 -1.59
N SER A 108 -15.49 13.24 -2.34
CA SER A 108 -16.30 14.43 -2.07
C SER A 108 -17.79 14.21 -2.29
N THR A 109 -18.20 13.19 -3.04
CA THR A 109 -19.62 12.80 -3.17
C THR A 109 -20.10 11.96 -1.98
N SER A 110 -19.19 11.42 -1.16
CA SER A 110 -19.53 10.64 0.05
C SER A 110 -20.14 11.48 1.19
N GLY A 111 -20.31 12.79 0.99
CA GLY A 111 -21.02 13.68 1.91
C GLY A 111 -20.27 14.08 3.17
N GLN A 112 -18.96 13.84 3.23
CA GLN A 112 -18.11 14.36 4.29
C GLN A 112 -16.79 14.92 3.72
N PHE A 113 -16.58 16.22 3.91
CA PHE A 113 -15.30 16.90 3.85
C PHE A 113 -14.50 16.55 5.11
N PHE A 114 -13.20 16.34 4.93
CA PHE A 114 -12.27 15.99 6.01
C PHE A 114 -11.07 16.95 6.10
N THR A 115 -10.94 17.86 5.12
CA THR A 115 -9.85 18.84 5.05
C THR A 115 -10.42 20.25 4.98
N ARG A 116 -9.67 21.22 5.51
CA ARG A 116 -10.06 22.64 5.48
C ARG A 116 -10.18 23.12 4.04
N GLU A 117 -9.24 22.74 3.19
CA GLU A 117 -9.18 23.13 1.79
C GLU A 117 -10.43 22.66 1.03
N ASP A 118 -10.83 21.40 1.18
CA ASP A 118 -12.00 20.86 0.49
C ASP A 118 -13.30 21.51 0.98
N ALA A 119 -13.41 21.73 2.31
CA ALA A 119 -14.53 22.40 2.92
C ALA A 119 -14.64 23.87 2.48
N TYR A 120 -13.52 24.58 2.39
CA TYR A 120 -13.46 25.98 1.95
C TYR A 120 -13.86 26.14 0.48
N GLN A 121 -13.38 25.26 -0.39
CA GLN A 121 -13.76 25.25 -1.80
C GLN A 121 -15.26 24.97 -1.98
N TYR A 122 -15.81 24.03 -1.22
CA TYR A 122 -17.24 23.75 -1.26
C TYR A 122 -18.07 24.97 -0.81
N LEU A 123 -17.74 25.52 0.35
CA LEU A 123 -18.43 26.69 0.88
C LEU A 123 -18.36 27.83 -0.13
N THR A 124 -17.18 28.29 -0.53
CA THR A 124 -17.03 29.45 -1.43
C THR A 124 -17.76 29.29 -2.77
N SER A 125 -17.99 28.06 -3.23
CA SER A 125 -18.81 27.77 -4.42
C SER A 125 -20.32 27.91 -4.20
N THR A 126 -20.82 27.73 -2.97
CA THR A 126 -22.21 28.00 -2.62
C THR A 126 -22.41 29.50 -2.40
N GLN A 127 -23.26 30.17 -3.18
CA GLN A 127 -23.53 31.63 -3.16
C GLN A 127 -24.01 32.21 -1.80
N ILE A 128 -23.93 31.45 -0.70
CA ILE A 128 -24.26 31.81 0.68
C ILE A 128 -23.42 33.01 1.17
N PHE A 129 -22.20 33.19 0.63
CA PHE A 129 -21.30 34.31 0.94
C PHE A 129 -21.82 35.69 0.54
N ALA A 130 -22.70 35.75 -0.47
CA ALA A 130 -23.22 37.02 -0.99
C ALA A 130 -24.22 37.71 -0.02
N MET A 131 -24.64 37.05 1.06
CA MET A 131 -25.59 37.58 2.05
C MET A 131 -24.92 38.30 3.24
N GLY A 132 -23.61 38.57 3.19
CA GLY A 132 -22.95 39.54 4.07
C GLY A 132 -22.81 39.17 5.56
N GLY A 133 -23.06 37.91 5.94
CA GLY A 133 -23.02 37.43 7.34
C GLY A 133 -22.00 36.34 7.64
N PHE A 134 -21.13 35.97 6.68
CA PHE A 134 -20.26 34.80 6.78
C PHE A 134 -18.86 35.08 6.19
N ASP A 135 -17.81 34.91 7.00
CA ASP A 135 -16.40 35.07 6.61
C ASP A 135 -15.60 33.80 6.94
N PRO A 136 -15.24 32.96 5.94
CA PRO A 136 -14.62 31.66 6.14
C PRO A 136 -13.13 31.78 6.47
N GLU A 137 -12.53 32.95 6.24
CA GLU A 137 -11.12 33.24 6.57
C GLU A 137 -10.92 33.31 8.10
N GLN A 138 -11.98 33.63 8.86
CA GLN A 138 -11.93 33.77 10.32
C GLN A 138 -12.27 32.48 11.08
N MET A 139 -12.74 31.43 10.40
CA MET A 139 -13.09 30.15 11.04
C MET A 139 -11.87 29.24 11.21
N ASN A 140 -11.87 28.47 12.30
CA ASN A 140 -10.87 27.40 12.47
C ASN A 140 -11.20 26.20 11.56
N SER A 141 -10.24 25.30 11.37
CA SER A 141 -10.37 24.21 10.39
C SER A 141 -11.53 23.27 10.69
N ASP A 142 -11.79 22.98 11.96
CA ASP A 142 -12.82 22.02 12.38
C ASP A 142 -14.23 22.60 12.16
N GLU A 143 -14.44 23.87 12.53
CA GLU A 143 -15.71 24.59 12.30
C GLU A 143 -16.05 24.68 10.81
N LEU A 144 -15.04 24.91 9.97
CA LEU A 144 -15.20 25.06 8.54
C LEU A 144 -15.59 23.73 7.88
N ILE A 145 -14.98 22.64 8.32
CA ILE A 145 -15.29 21.26 7.91
C ILE A 145 -16.70 20.87 8.35
N GLU A 146 -17.07 21.13 9.61
CA GLU A 146 -18.39 20.81 10.17
C GLU A 146 -19.51 21.51 9.40
N LEU A 147 -19.36 22.82 9.18
CA LEU A 147 -20.34 23.61 8.44
C LEU A 147 -20.50 23.15 6.98
N ALA A 148 -19.38 22.82 6.30
CA ALA A 148 -19.43 22.33 4.93
C ALA A 148 -20.22 21.00 4.84
N ASN A 149 -20.03 20.12 5.82
CA ASN A 149 -20.75 18.83 5.92
C ASN A 149 -22.24 19.01 6.19
N GLU A 150 -22.61 19.94 7.09
CA GLU A 150 -24.01 20.27 7.35
C GLU A 150 -24.72 20.79 6.10
N LEU A 151 -24.13 21.77 5.42
CA LEU A 151 -24.71 22.37 4.22
C LEU A 151 -24.80 21.37 3.06
N TYR A 152 -23.81 20.48 2.92
CA TYR A 152 -23.87 19.40 1.93
C TYR A 152 -25.00 18.41 2.23
N THR A 153 -25.21 18.06 3.50
CA THR A 153 -26.29 17.17 3.92
C THR A 153 -27.67 17.77 3.69
N VAL A 154 -27.84 19.08 3.93
CA VAL A 154 -29.12 19.80 3.71
C VAL A 154 -29.46 19.93 2.23
N LYS A 155 -28.47 20.18 1.36
CA LYS A 155 -28.68 20.36 -0.08
C LYS A 155 -29.03 19.07 -0.83
N ASN A 156 -28.62 17.91 -0.31
CA ASN A 156 -28.79 16.59 -0.94
C ASN A 156 -29.87 15.73 -0.27
N LYS A 157 -30.76 16.33 0.53
CA LYS A 157 -32.04 15.75 0.98
C LYS A 157 -33.17 16.20 0.08
#